data_AF-A0A6B1I2K5-F1
#
_entry.id   AF-A0A6B1I2K5-F1
#
_cell.length_a   1.000
_cell.length_b   1.000
_cell.length_c   1.000
_cell.angle_alpha   90.00
_cell.angle_beta   90.00
_cell.angle_gamma   90.00
#
_symmetry.space_group_name_H-M   'P 1'
#
loop_
_entity.id
_entity.type
_entity.pdbx_description
1 polymer ?
#
loop_
_entity_poly.entity_id
_entity_poly.type
_entity_poly.pdbx_seq_one_letter_code
_entity_poly.pdbx_strand_id
1 'polypeptide(L)'
;MICPSCSHDNIPGVDLCEECGQSLSEAYQDWGSEEYKEIFTEPLSALNPQEMVCVSPTTSLAKVISLLKERHVGCVLVTGEGGQLIGIFTERDILYRVAGLISDLEQIAVESLMTPRPTALKADAAVQHALHLMSIHGFRHVPLLDDDDRPVGLVSFRYIVRFIEENFSSAA
;
A
#
# COMPACT_ATOMS: atom_id res chain seq x y z
N MET A 1 6.26 -17.45 -24.95
CA MET A 1 5.88 -16.02 -25.09
C MET A 1 5.62 -15.78 -26.58
N ILE A 2 4.37 -15.51 -26.95
CA ILE A 2 3.99 -15.41 -28.38
C ILE A 2 4.39 -14.05 -28.94
N CYS A 3 5.18 -14.04 -30.02
CA CYS A 3 5.58 -12.82 -30.73
C CYS A 3 4.38 -12.20 -31.45
N PRO A 4 4.10 -10.90 -31.27
CA PRO A 4 2.92 -10.25 -31.85
C PRO A 4 3.02 -10.03 -33.37
N SER A 5 4.23 -10.00 -33.96
CA SER A 5 4.37 -9.81 -35.41
C SER A 5 4.32 -11.12 -36.21
N CYS A 6 4.91 -12.21 -35.70
CA CYS A 6 5.02 -13.47 -36.44
C CYS A 6 4.35 -14.67 -35.77
N SER A 7 3.76 -14.50 -34.59
CA SER A 7 3.10 -15.55 -33.80
C SER A 7 4.01 -16.69 -33.33
N HIS A 8 5.33 -16.52 -33.42
CA HIS A 8 6.31 -17.50 -32.94
C HIS A 8 6.28 -17.59 -31.40
N ASP A 9 6.39 -18.79 -30.83
CA ASP A 9 6.43 -19.01 -29.38
C ASP A 9 7.86 -19.02 -28.84
N ASN A 10 8.26 -17.93 -28.19
CA ASN A 10 9.62 -17.72 -27.68
C ASN A 10 9.77 -18.18 -26.23
N ILE A 11 11.00 -18.47 -25.81
CA ILE A 11 11.31 -18.78 -24.41
C ILE A 11 11.00 -17.56 -23.52
N PRO A 12 10.36 -17.71 -22.34
CA PRO A 12 10.13 -16.59 -21.44
C PRO A 12 11.45 -15.91 -21.00
N GLY A 13 11.50 -14.56 -21.10
CA GLY A 13 12.64 -13.75 -20.65
C GLY A 13 13.66 -13.39 -21.74
N VAL A 14 13.41 -13.70 -23.01
CA VAL A 14 14.21 -13.21 -24.14
C VAL A 14 13.75 -11.82 -24.59
N ASP A 15 14.70 -10.95 -24.93
CA ASP A 15 14.41 -9.55 -25.32
C ASP A 15 14.07 -9.39 -26.80
N LEU A 16 14.40 -10.39 -27.63
CA LEU A 16 14.16 -10.40 -29.08
C LEU A 16 13.50 -11.71 -29.50
N CYS A 17 12.64 -11.65 -30.52
CA CYS A 17 12.05 -12.84 -31.11
C CYS A 17 13.12 -13.62 -31.90
N GLU A 18 13.23 -14.91 -31.61
CA GLU A 18 14.22 -15.79 -32.25
C GLU A 18 13.98 -15.97 -33.75
N GLU A 19 12.76 -15.76 -34.23
CA GLU A 19 12.37 -15.97 -35.63
C GLU A 19 12.51 -14.68 -36.46
N CYS A 20 11.85 -13.59 -36.06
CA CYS A 20 11.81 -12.36 -36.86
C CYS A 20 12.75 -11.26 -36.36
N GLY A 21 13.42 -11.45 -35.23
CA GLY A 21 14.30 -10.46 -34.62
C GLY A 21 13.59 -9.24 -34.04
N GLN A 22 12.25 -9.23 -34.00
CA GLN A 22 11.49 -8.14 -33.38
C GLN A 22 11.79 -8.06 -31.89
N SER A 23 11.89 -6.84 -31.36
CA SER A 23 11.93 -6.62 -29.93
C SER A 23 10.70 -7.20 -29.23
N LEU A 24 10.94 -8.08 -28.26
CA LEU A 24 9.94 -8.60 -27.34
C LEU A 24 9.96 -7.83 -26.01
N SER A 25 11.00 -7.02 -25.76
CA SER A 25 11.01 -6.08 -24.63
C SER A 25 9.93 -5.00 -24.77
N GLU A 26 9.59 -4.63 -26.02
CA GLU A 26 8.52 -3.68 -26.32
C GLU A 26 7.14 -4.20 -25.93
N ALA A 27 6.91 -5.52 -25.98
CA ALA A 27 5.66 -6.13 -25.51
C ALA A 27 5.48 -6.05 -23.97
N TYR A 28 6.53 -5.67 -23.23
CA TYR A 28 6.49 -5.34 -21.80
C TYR A 28 6.58 -3.82 -21.51
N GLN A 29 6.82 -2.99 -22.52
CA GLN A 29 6.97 -1.52 -22.35
C GLN A 29 5.67 -0.74 -22.54
N ASP A 30 4.54 -1.39 -22.77
CA ASP A 30 3.26 -0.70 -22.90
C ASP A 30 2.37 -0.90 -21.67
N TRP A 31 2.79 -0.34 -20.53
CA TRP A 31 1.89 0.01 -19.43
C TRP A 31 1.46 1.48 -19.53
N GLY A 32 1.19 1.92 -20.77
CA GLY A 32 0.22 2.97 -21.04
C GLY A 32 0.69 4.16 -21.87
N SER A 33 -0.27 4.76 -22.57
CA SER A 33 -0.17 6.09 -23.21
C SER A 33 0.36 7.14 -22.23
N GLU A 34 0.78 8.32 -22.70
CA GLU A 34 1.24 9.42 -21.82
C GLU A 34 0.27 9.69 -20.64
N GLU A 35 -1.04 9.52 -20.85
CA GLU A 35 -2.08 9.61 -19.81
C GLU A 35 -1.86 8.65 -18.62
N TYR A 36 -1.33 7.44 -18.84
CA TYR A 36 -1.07 6.49 -17.76
C TYR A 36 0.11 6.94 -16.88
N LYS A 37 1.09 7.63 -17.46
CA LYS A 37 2.23 8.17 -16.71
C LYS A 37 1.79 9.29 -15.77
N GLU A 38 0.81 10.10 -16.18
CA GLU A 38 0.31 11.22 -15.37
C GLU A 38 -0.29 10.74 -14.05
N ILE A 39 -1.14 9.70 -14.07
CA ILE A 39 -1.78 9.13 -12.87
C ILE A 39 -0.76 8.67 -11.82
N PHE A 40 0.37 8.09 -12.24
CA PHE A 40 1.40 7.63 -11.32
C PHE A 40 2.24 8.76 -10.72
N THR A 41 2.22 9.93 -11.36
CA THR A 41 2.90 11.15 -10.89
C THR A 41 2.01 12.07 -10.04
N GLU A 42 0.70 11.82 -10.00
CA GLU A 42 -0.23 12.54 -9.13
C GLU A 42 0.20 12.46 -7.65
N PRO A 43 -0.04 13.52 -6.85
CA PRO A 43 0.25 13.51 -5.43
C PRO A 43 -0.71 12.58 -4.69
N LEU A 44 -0.24 11.96 -3.61
CA LEU A 44 -1.07 11.09 -2.76
C LEU A 44 -2.27 11.79 -2.14
N SER A 45 -2.24 13.12 -2.02
CA SER A 45 -3.38 13.95 -1.61
C SER A 45 -4.55 13.90 -2.60
N ALA A 46 -4.30 13.66 -3.90
CA ALA A 46 -5.33 13.53 -4.93
C ALA A 46 -6.19 12.28 -4.76
N LEU A 47 -5.69 11.27 -4.03
CA LEU A 47 -6.41 10.01 -3.78
C LEU A 47 -7.54 10.16 -2.76
N ASN A 48 -7.71 11.36 -2.17
CA ASN A 48 -8.63 11.62 -1.06
C ASN A 48 -8.51 10.55 0.05
N PRO A 49 -7.31 10.42 0.66
CA PRO A 49 -6.96 9.31 1.54
C PRO A 49 -7.94 9.20 2.72
N GLN A 50 -8.23 7.95 3.11
CA GLN A 50 -9.25 7.68 4.10
C GLN A 50 -8.91 8.24 5.48
N GLU A 51 -9.96 8.48 6.26
CA GLU A 51 -9.82 8.77 7.69
C GLU A 51 -9.11 7.61 8.38
N MET A 52 -7.96 7.91 8.97
CA MET A 52 -7.12 6.96 9.67
C MET A 52 -7.69 6.66 11.06
N VAL A 53 -7.60 5.39 11.47
CA VAL A 53 -7.90 5.00 12.86
C VAL A 53 -6.60 5.07 13.65
N CYS A 54 -6.51 6.04 14.56
CA CYS A 54 -5.39 6.18 15.50
C CYS A 54 -5.77 5.67 16.89
N VAL A 55 -4.84 5.00 17.56
CA VAL A 55 -4.99 4.47 18.92
C VAL A 55 -3.77 4.81 19.78
N SER A 56 -3.93 4.79 21.10
CA SER A 56 -2.79 4.93 22.03
C SER A 56 -1.94 3.65 22.05
N PRO A 57 -0.63 3.75 22.40
CA PRO A 57 0.23 2.57 22.56
C PRO A 57 -0.29 1.55 23.56
N THR A 58 -1.00 2.03 24.58
CA THR A 58 -1.59 1.23 25.67
C THR A 58 -2.94 0.60 25.32
N THR A 59 -3.49 0.86 24.12
CA THR A 59 -4.77 0.27 23.70
C THR A 59 -4.64 -1.25 23.59
N SER A 60 -5.59 -2.00 24.15
CA SER A 60 -5.56 -3.47 24.12
C SER A 60 -5.72 -4.02 22.69
N LEU A 61 -5.10 -5.17 22.41
CA LEU A 61 -5.26 -5.84 21.12
C LEU A 61 -6.72 -6.22 20.83
N ALA A 62 -7.49 -6.62 21.84
CA ALA A 62 -8.91 -6.90 21.69
C ALA A 62 -9.69 -5.66 21.20
N LYS A 63 -9.36 -4.47 21.73
CA LYS A 63 -9.96 -3.22 21.28
C LYS A 63 -9.51 -2.85 19.86
N VAL A 64 -8.22 -3.03 19.54
CA VAL A 64 -7.69 -2.81 18.17
C VAL A 64 -8.39 -3.71 17.16
N ILE A 65 -8.51 -5.01 17.43
CA ILE A 65 -9.19 -5.98 16.55
C ILE A 65 -10.66 -5.60 16.35
N SER A 66 -11.33 -5.19 17.43
CA SER A 66 -12.71 -4.68 17.36
C SER A 66 -12.80 -3.45 16.47
N LEU A 67 -11.87 -2.49 16.59
CA LEU A 67 -11.82 -1.30 15.74
C LEU A 67 -11.60 -1.64 14.26
N LEU A 68 -10.67 -2.55 13.94
CA LEU A 68 -10.42 -3.00 12.57
C LEU A 68 -11.71 -3.57 11.95
N LYS A 69 -12.43 -4.41 12.72
CA LYS A 69 -13.69 -5.03 12.29
C LYS A 69 -14.82 -4.00 12.13
N GLU A 70 -15.04 -3.16 13.13
CA GLU A 70 -16.15 -2.18 13.16
C GLU A 70 -15.99 -1.08 12.12
N ARG A 71 -14.76 -0.63 11.89
CA ARG A 71 -14.45 0.45 10.93
C ARG A 71 -14.15 -0.06 9.53
N HIS A 72 -14.10 -1.38 9.33
CA HIS A 72 -13.74 -2.01 8.06
C HIS A 72 -12.39 -1.51 7.49
N VAL A 73 -11.41 -1.36 8.36
CA VAL A 73 -10.04 -0.90 8.02
C VAL A 73 -9.03 -2.02 8.23
N GLY A 74 -8.00 -2.06 7.38
CA GLY A 74 -6.98 -3.12 7.39
C GLY A 74 -5.80 -2.86 8.34
N CYS A 75 -5.74 -1.68 8.95
CA CYS A 75 -4.73 -1.34 9.96
C CYS A 75 -5.17 -0.19 10.87
N VAL A 76 -4.51 -0.08 12.02
CA VAL A 76 -4.55 1.10 12.89
C VAL A 76 -3.16 1.73 12.98
N LEU A 77 -3.12 3.04 13.15
CA LEU A 77 -1.91 3.78 13.49
C LEU A 77 -1.82 3.92 15.00
N VAL A 78 -0.61 3.77 15.53
CA VAL A 78 -0.33 3.95 16.95
C VAL A 78 0.38 5.29 17.12
N THR A 79 -0.22 6.19 17.89
CA THR A 79 0.28 7.56 18.08
C THR A 79 0.69 7.79 19.54
N GLY A 80 1.82 8.47 19.73
CA GLY A 80 2.28 8.89 21.06
C GLY A 80 1.44 10.04 21.64
N GLU A 81 1.75 10.47 22.86
CA GLU A 81 1.03 11.56 23.54
C GLU A 81 1.06 12.90 22.79
N GLY A 82 2.11 13.17 22.00
CA GLY A 82 2.24 14.36 21.15
C GLY A 82 1.54 14.26 19.79
N GLY A 83 0.85 13.16 19.52
CA GLY A 83 0.16 12.89 18.25
C GLY A 83 1.07 12.34 17.14
N GLN A 84 2.37 12.19 17.40
CA GLN A 84 3.32 11.67 16.42
C GLN A 84 3.13 10.17 16.19
N LEU A 85 3.40 9.72 14.96
CA LEU A 85 3.32 8.31 14.61
C LEU A 85 4.45 7.51 15.26
N ILE A 86 4.11 6.51 16.08
CA ILE A 86 5.09 5.65 16.73
C ILE A 86 5.04 4.20 16.25
N GLY A 87 3.91 3.78 15.65
CA GLY A 87 3.78 2.43 15.11
C GLY A 87 2.56 2.22 14.22
N ILE A 88 2.50 1.03 13.63
CA ILE A 88 1.35 0.54 12.86
C ILE A 88 1.04 -0.91 13.26
N PHE A 89 -0.23 -1.25 13.30
CA PHE A 89 -0.68 -2.63 13.50
C PHE A 89 -1.72 -3.02 12.45
N THR A 90 -1.52 -4.16 11.80
CA THR A 90 -2.29 -4.57 10.61
C THR A 90 -2.99 -5.91 10.80
N GLU A 91 -3.95 -6.23 9.92
CA GLU A 91 -4.56 -7.58 9.86
C GLU A 91 -3.51 -8.68 9.71
N ARG A 92 -2.42 -8.40 8.97
CA ARG A 92 -1.31 -9.34 8.82
C ARG A 92 -0.66 -9.64 10.17
N ASP A 93 -0.48 -8.63 11.02
CA ASP A 93 0.13 -8.82 12.34
C ASP A 93 -0.77 -9.70 13.23
N ILE A 94 -2.09 -9.65 13.09
CA ILE A 94 -3.00 -10.59 13.76
C ILE A 94 -2.67 -12.03 13.38
N LEU A 95 -2.54 -12.30 12.07
CA LEU A 95 -2.28 -13.65 11.57
C LEU A 95 -0.92 -14.21 12.02
N TYR A 96 0.11 -13.37 12.05
CA TYR A 96 1.49 -13.83 12.30
C TYR A 96 2.00 -13.65 13.73
N ARG A 97 1.47 -12.68 14.48
CA ARG A 97 1.97 -12.33 15.83
C ARG A 97 0.99 -12.64 16.95
N VAL A 98 -0.31 -12.69 16.64
CA VAL A 98 -1.37 -12.90 17.65
C VAL A 98 -1.87 -14.35 17.66
N ALA A 99 -1.72 -15.09 16.56
CA ALA A 99 -2.06 -16.50 16.50
C ALA A 99 -1.34 -17.29 17.61
N GLY A 100 -2.11 -17.79 18.59
CA GLY A 100 -1.60 -18.50 19.77
C GLY A 100 -1.69 -17.74 21.10
N LEU A 101 -2.01 -16.44 21.10
CA LEU A 101 -2.13 -15.58 22.29
C LEU A 101 -3.59 -15.22 22.63
N ILE A 102 -4.55 -16.01 22.15
CA ILE A 102 -5.98 -15.66 22.09
C ILE A 102 -6.61 -15.43 23.48
N SER A 103 -6.06 -16.04 24.54
CA SER A 103 -6.56 -15.90 25.91
C SER A 103 -6.29 -14.53 26.55
N ASP A 104 -5.32 -13.76 26.04
CA ASP A 104 -4.75 -12.61 26.77
C ASP A 104 -4.90 -11.26 26.04
N LEU A 105 -5.72 -11.22 24.99
CA LEU A 105 -5.81 -10.05 24.09
C LEU A 105 -6.26 -8.74 24.76
N GLU A 106 -6.97 -8.81 25.88
CA GLU A 106 -7.34 -7.62 26.66
C GLU A 106 -6.21 -7.08 27.52
N GLN A 107 -5.24 -7.92 27.90
CA GLN A 107 -4.11 -7.55 28.74
C GLN A 107 -2.88 -7.11 27.92
N ILE A 108 -2.83 -7.50 26.65
CA ILE A 108 -1.72 -7.18 25.76
C ILE A 108 -1.97 -5.83 25.08
N ALA A 109 -1.09 -4.86 25.34
CA ALA A 109 -1.09 -3.56 24.67
C ALA A 109 -0.58 -3.67 23.22
N VAL A 110 -1.15 -2.87 22.31
CA VAL A 110 -0.78 -2.88 20.89
C VAL A 110 0.69 -2.56 20.66
N GLU A 111 1.30 -1.71 21.49
CA GLU A 111 2.72 -1.35 21.38
C GLU A 111 3.66 -2.56 21.45
N SER A 112 3.25 -3.65 22.10
CA SER A 112 4.07 -4.86 22.26
C SER A 112 4.20 -5.66 20.96
N LEU A 113 3.22 -5.54 20.05
CA LEU A 113 3.16 -6.33 18.82
C LEU A 113 3.09 -5.49 17.54
N MET A 114 2.99 -4.16 17.63
CA MET A 114 3.02 -3.26 16.48
C MET A 114 4.35 -3.33 15.73
N THR A 115 4.36 -2.84 14.49
CA THR A 115 5.60 -2.49 13.80
C THR A 115 5.98 -1.06 14.19
N PRO A 116 7.10 -0.85 14.92
CA PRO A 116 7.51 0.48 15.36
C PRO A 116 8.10 1.28 14.21
N ARG A 117 7.91 2.61 14.22
CA ARG A 117 8.45 3.55 13.22
C ARG A 117 8.23 3.07 11.77
N PRO A 118 6.97 2.89 11.34
CA PRO A 118 6.68 2.43 9.99
C PRO A 118 7.15 3.42 8.94
N THR A 119 7.48 2.92 7.75
CA THR A 119 7.72 3.77 6.58
C THR A 119 6.49 4.61 6.29
N ALA A 120 6.68 5.92 6.14
CA ALA A 120 5.63 6.88 5.87
C ALA A 120 6.05 7.83 4.73
N LEU A 121 5.07 8.51 4.14
CA LEU A 121 5.29 9.51 3.09
C LEU A 121 4.64 10.84 3.45
N LYS A 122 4.97 11.89 2.71
CA LYS A 122 4.23 13.15 2.72
C LYS A 122 3.04 13.07 1.75
N ALA A 123 2.02 13.89 1.96
CA ALA A 123 0.82 13.88 1.12
C ALA A 123 1.08 14.37 -0.32
N ASP A 124 2.16 15.12 -0.55
CA ASP A 124 2.60 15.61 -1.86
C ASP A 124 3.50 14.60 -2.61
N ALA A 125 3.87 13.48 -1.98
CA ALA A 125 4.62 12.42 -2.65
C ALA A 125 3.80 11.82 -3.79
N ALA A 126 4.46 11.38 -4.86
CA ALA A 126 3.80 10.77 -6.01
C ALA A 126 3.25 9.37 -5.69
N VAL A 127 2.14 8.98 -6.34
CA VAL A 127 1.53 7.64 -6.24
C VAL A 127 2.56 6.52 -6.46
N GLN A 128 3.42 6.67 -7.48
CA GLN A 128 4.46 5.70 -7.79
C GLN A 128 5.41 5.41 -6.62
N HIS A 129 5.68 6.39 -5.76
CA HIS A 129 6.54 6.19 -4.59
C HIS A 129 5.88 5.23 -3.58
N ALA A 130 4.58 5.41 -3.33
CA ALA A 130 3.82 4.50 -2.48
C ALA A 130 3.77 3.09 -3.07
N LEU A 131 3.50 2.95 -4.37
CA LEU A 131 3.49 1.65 -5.06
C LEU A 131 4.85 0.96 -4.99
N HIS A 132 5.93 1.70 -5.22
CA HIS A 132 7.28 1.18 -5.14
C HIS A 132 7.57 0.64 -3.74
N LEU A 133 7.30 1.42 -2.70
CA LEU A 133 7.48 1.02 -1.31
C LEU A 133 6.65 -0.24 -0.95
N MET A 134 5.38 -0.28 -1.37
CA MET A 134 4.52 -1.44 -1.16
C MET A 134 5.06 -2.70 -1.84
N SER A 135 5.59 -2.56 -3.06
CA SER A 135 6.17 -3.67 -3.83
C SER A 135 7.43 -4.23 -3.16
N ILE A 136 8.41 -3.36 -2.84
CA ILE A 136 9.72 -3.82 -2.34
C ILE A 136 9.68 -4.30 -0.88
N HIS A 137 8.77 -3.76 -0.06
CA HIS A 137 8.67 -4.12 1.36
C HIS A 137 7.50 -5.05 1.67
N GLY A 138 6.62 -5.30 0.70
CA GLY A 138 5.51 -6.24 0.80
C GLY A 138 4.38 -5.81 1.75
N PHE A 139 4.36 -4.56 2.24
CA PHE A 139 3.21 -3.99 2.95
C PHE A 139 2.22 -3.35 1.98
N ARG A 140 0.99 -3.11 2.44
CA ARG A 140 -0.10 -2.55 1.61
C ARG A 140 -0.66 -1.23 2.10
N HIS A 141 -0.11 -0.69 3.18
CA HIS A 141 -0.57 0.52 3.83
C HIS A 141 0.63 1.43 4.09
N VAL A 142 0.49 2.70 3.73
CA VAL A 142 1.51 3.74 3.92
C VAL A 142 0.86 4.93 4.63
N PRO A 143 1.26 5.24 5.88
CA PRO A 143 0.85 6.44 6.57
C PRO A 143 1.35 7.70 5.84
N LEU A 144 0.53 8.75 5.86
CA LEU A 144 0.91 10.08 5.41
C LEU A 144 1.15 10.97 6.63
N LEU A 145 2.26 11.71 6.67
CA LEU A 145 2.64 12.58 7.78
C LEU A 145 2.68 14.05 7.38
N ASP A 146 2.41 14.94 8.34
CA ASP A 146 2.76 16.37 8.25
C ASP A 146 4.23 16.61 8.64
N ASP A 147 4.63 17.88 8.74
CA ASP A 147 6.00 18.30 9.13
C ASP A 147 6.34 18.08 10.60
N ASP A 148 5.33 17.81 11.43
CA ASP A 148 5.46 17.50 12.86
C ASP A 148 5.42 15.98 13.14
N ASP A 149 5.59 15.14 12.10
CA ASP A 149 5.48 13.67 12.15
C ASP A 149 4.11 13.15 12.64
N ARG A 150 3.06 13.97 12.51
CA ARG A 150 1.70 13.56 12.86
C ARG A 150 1.01 12.94 11.64
N PRO A 151 0.29 11.82 11.82
CA PRO A 151 -0.55 11.27 10.76
C PRO A 151 -1.57 12.29 10.26
N VAL A 152 -1.66 12.43 8.95
CA VAL A 152 -2.68 13.24 8.25
C VAL A 152 -3.52 12.41 7.28
N GLY A 153 -3.14 11.16 7.04
CA GLY A 153 -3.89 10.25 6.19
C GLY A 153 -3.25 8.87 6.11
N LEU A 154 -3.94 7.97 5.39
CA LEU A 154 -3.49 6.62 5.14
C LEU A 154 -3.79 6.24 3.69
N VAL A 155 -2.76 5.80 2.97
CA VAL A 155 -2.91 5.27 1.61
C VAL A 155 -2.79 3.75 1.67
N SER A 156 -3.70 3.07 0.98
CA SER A 156 -3.64 1.61 0.81
C SER A 156 -3.52 1.24 -0.66
N PHE A 157 -2.99 0.05 -0.94
CA PHE A 157 -2.98 -0.48 -2.30
C PHE A 157 -4.39 -0.48 -2.94
N ARG A 158 -5.42 -0.80 -2.15
CA ARG A 158 -6.83 -0.76 -2.59
C ARG A 158 -7.26 0.65 -3.02
N TYR A 159 -6.78 1.69 -2.34
CA TYR A 159 -7.07 3.08 -2.73
C TYR A 159 -6.43 3.45 -4.05
N ILE A 160 -5.17 3.05 -4.23
CA ILE A 160 -4.46 3.35 -5.48
C ILE A 160 -5.15 2.66 -6.66
N VAL A 161 -5.57 1.39 -6.51
CA VAL A 161 -6.32 0.67 -7.54
C VAL A 161 -7.65 1.36 -7.86
N ARG A 162 -8.41 1.78 -6.84
CA ARG A 162 -9.66 2.53 -7.06
C ARG A 162 -9.43 3.86 -7.76
N PHE A 163 -8.41 4.60 -7.37
CA PHE A 163 -8.06 5.88 -8.00
C PHE A 163 -7.73 5.69 -9.47
N ILE A 164 -6.94 4.66 -9.80
CA ILE A 164 -6.67 4.20 -11.16
C ILE A 164 -7.99 3.92 -11.88
N GLU A 165 -8.86 3.04 -11.36
CA GLU A 165 -10.16 2.69 -11.98
C GLU A 165 -11.07 3.90 -12.26
N GLU A 166 -11.17 4.82 -11.29
CA GLU A 166 -12.01 6.03 -11.39
C GLU A 166 -11.50 7.00 -12.47
N ASN A 167 -10.18 7.12 -12.64
CA ASN A 167 -9.56 7.95 -13.67
C ASN A 167 -9.48 7.28 -15.05
N PHE A 168 -9.60 5.94 -15.13
CA PHE A 168 -9.75 5.23 -16.42
C PHE A 168 -11.20 5.23 -16.92
N SER A 169 -12.18 5.23 -16.02
CA SER A 169 -13.60 5.19 -16.39
C SER A 169 -14.13 6.55 -16.89
N SER A 170 -13.41 7.64 -16.64
CA SER A 170 -13.77 8.99 -17.08
C SER A 170 -13.21 9.37 -18.46
N ALA A 171 -12.33 8.54 -19.03
CA ALA A 171 -11.69 8.75 -20.33
C ALA A 171 -12.35 7.99 -21.50
N ALA A 172 -13.45 7.27 -21.26
CA ALA A 172 -14.23 6.51 -22.25
C ALA A 172 -15.63 7.08 -22.45
#